data_AF-A0A9C9K1J0-F1
#
_entry.id   AF-A0A9C9K1J0-F1
#
_cell.length_a   1.000
_cell.length_b   1.000
_cell.length_c   1.000
_cell.angle_alpha   90.00
_cell.angle_beta   90.00
_cell.angle_gamma   90.00
#
_symmetry.space_group_name_H-M   'P 1'
#
loop_
_entity.id
_entity.type
_entity.pdbx_description
1 polymer ?
#
loop_
_entity_poly.entity_id
_entity_poly.type
_entity_poly.pdbx_seq_one_letter_code
_entity_poly.pdbx_strand_id
1 'polypeptide(L)' 'DVGKLIEYAEEEGEFIASDTGMLVRHNIIGAQIAREAGLPIEVSHIIAYHSIDVEITRRTIESYIVHISDFINSEVFK' A
#
# COMPACT_ATOMS: atom_id res chain seq x y z
N ASP A 1 0.47 0.82 4.11
CA ASP A 1 1.75 1.57 4.14
C ASP A 1 3.03 0.89 4.61
N VAL A 2 3.05 -0.28 5.26
CA VAL A 2 4.35 -0.93 5.64
C VAL A 2 5.27 -1.14 4.42
N GLY A 3 4.71 -1.39 3.23
CA GLY A 3 5.48 -1.51 1.98
C GLY A 3 6.29 -0.26 1.59
N LYS A 4 6.03 0.92 2.17
CA LYS A 4 6.82 2.15 1.92
C LYS A 4 8.29 1.96 2.33
N LEU A 5 8.56 1.13 3.33
CA LEU A 5 9.91 0.78 3.78
C LEU A 5 10.74 0.04 2.72
N ILE A 6 10.08 -0.52 1.70
CA ILE A 6 10.72 -1.19 0.56
C ILE A 6 10.58 -0.34 -0.70
N GLU A 7 9.45 0.39 -0.86
CA GLU A 7 9.25 1.31 -1.99
C GLU A 7 10.29 2.44 -2.01
N TYR A 8 10.71 2.91 -0.83
CA TYR A 8 11.72 3.96 -0.70
C TYR A 8 13.01 3.44 -0.08
N ALA A 9 14.13 4.02 -0.49
CA ALA A 9 15.44 3.84 0.10
C ALA A 9 15.98 5.20 0.56
N GLU A 10 16.79 5.19 1.62
CA GLU A 10 17.51 6.38 2.08
C GLU A 10 18.87 6.44 1.38
N GLU A 11 19.12 7.52 0.63
CA GLU A 11 20.42 7.83 0.03
C GLU A 11 20.84 9.24 0.45
N GLU A 12 22.00 9.34 1.10
CA GLU A 12 22.60 10.61 1.54
C GLU A 12 21.66 11.50 2.39
N GLY A 13 20.75 10.88 3.17
CA GLY A 13 19.78 11.57 4.03
C GLY A 13 18.48 11.98 3.34
N GLU A 14 18.31 11.66 2.05
CA GLU A 14 17.09 11.85 1.29
C GLU A 14 16.40 10.51 1.00
N PHE A 15 15.07 10.51 0.95
CA PHE A 15 14.31 9.32 0.56
C PHE A 15 14.00 9.34 -0.93
N ILE A 16 14.55 8.35 -1.65
CA ILE A 16 14.32 8.15 -3.09
C ILE A 16 13.58 6.84 -3.35
N ALA A 17 13.02 6.67 -4.55
CA ALA A 17 12.44 5.39 -4.95
C ALA A 17 13.54 4.33 -5.04
N SER A 18 13.34 3.18 -4.37
CA SER A 18 14.29 2.06 -4.45
C SER A 18 14.19 1.36 -5.80
N ASP A 19 15.15 0.47 -6.13
CA ASP A 19 15.07 -0.41 -7.30
C ASP A 19 13.74 -1.19 -7.36
N THR A 20 13.23 -1.60 -6.21
CA THR A 20 11.93 -2.28 -6.12
C THR A 20 10.78 -1.30 -6.26
N GLY A 21 10.87 -0.13 -5.63
CA GLY A 21 9.85 0.93 -5.69
C GLY A 21 9.66 1.56 -7.07
N MET A 22 10.70 1.55 -7.89
CA MET A 22 10.63 1.92 -9.31
C MET A 22 9.75 0.97 -10.13
N LEU A 23 9.57 -0.28 -9.66
CA LEU A 23 8.84 -1.33 -10.36
C LEU A 23 7.48 -1.63 -9.73
N VAL A 24 7.38 -1.58 -8.40
CA VAL A 24 6.22 -2.03 -7.64
C VAL A 24 5.91 -1.04 -6.52
N ARG A 25 4.66 -0.59 -6.42
CA ARG A 25 4.20 0.38 -5.41
C ARG A 25 3.98 -0.28 -4.04
N HIS A 26 4.03 0.52 -2.96
CA HIS A 26 3.94 0.01 -1.58
C HIS A 26 2.66 -0.79 -1.27
N ASN A 27 1.55 -0.52 -1.95
CA ASN A 27 0.30 -1.24 -1.72
C ASN A 27 0.41 -2.69 -2.19
N ILE A 28 1.03 -2.93 -3.34
CA ILE A 28 1.29 -4.27 -3.87
C ILE A 28 2.37 -4.96 -3.04
N ILE A 29 3.47 -4.27 -2.72
CA ILE A 29 4.54 -4.82 -1.86
C ILE A 29 3.96 -5.21 -0.49
N GLY A 30 3.18 -4.33 0.14
CA GLY A 30 2.56 -4.60 1.43
C GLY A 30 1.59 -5.79 1.38
N ALA A 31 0.83 -5.93 0.29
CA ALA A 31 -0.07 -7.07 0.10
C ALA A 31 0.73 -8.39 -0.04
N GLN A 32 1.85 -8.36 -0.75
CA GLN A 32 2.76 -9.51 -0.86
C GLN A 32 3.35 -9.91 0.50
N ILE A 33 3.88 -8.94 1.27
CA ILE A 33 4.40 -9.19 2.63
C ILE A 33 3.33 -9.85 3.50
N ALA A 34 2.08 -9.36 3.45
CA ALA A 34 0.97 -9.94 4.20
C ALA A 34 0.69 -11.41 3.79
N ARG A 35 0.77 -11.73 2.49
CA ARG A 35 0.62 -13.12 2.01
C ARG A 35 1.75 -14.02 2.49
N GLU A 36 3.00 -13.54 2.41
CA GLU A 36 4.19 -14.28 2.86
C GLU A 36 4.19 -14.51 4.37
N ALA A 37 3.64 -13.58 5.14
CA ALA A 37 3.42 -13.72 6.58
C ALA A 37 2.27 -14.68 6.94
N GLY A 38 1.59 -15.28 5.96
CA GLY A 38 0.51 -16.23 6.16
C GLY A 38 -0.86 -15.60 6.50
N LEU A 39 -1.03 -14.30 6.27
CA LEU A 39 -2.32 -13.64 6.50
C LEU A 39 -3.35 -14.05 5.44
N PRO A 40 -4.66 -14.06 5.77
CA PRO A 40 -5.72 -14.40 4.83
C PRO A 40 -5.74 -13.50 3.58
N ILE A 41 -6.28 -14.01 2.47
CA ILE A 41 -6.30 -13.28 1.18
C ILE A 41 -7.14 -12.00 1.28
N GLU A 42 -8.14 -11.99 2.16
CA GLU A 42 -9.00 -10.86 2.47
C GLU A 42 -8.20 -9.68 3.06
N VAL A 43 -7.19 -9.96 3.88
CA VAL A 43 -6.31 -8.93 4.45
C VAL A 43 -5.41 -8.35 3.35
N SER A 44 -4.79 -9.21 2.54
CA SER A 44 -3.99 -8.75 1.40
C SER A 44 -4.81 -8.00 0.37
N HIS A 45 -6.09 -8.35 0.17
CA HIS A 45 -7.03 -7.61 -0.67
C HIS A 45 -7.24 -6.19 -0.13
N ILE A 46 -7.50 -6.04 1.17
CA ILE A 46 -7.62 -4.72 1.81
C ILE A 46 -6.35 -3.88 1.58
N ILE A 47 -5.17 -4.48 1.77
CA ILE A 47 -3.88 -3.81 1.57
C ILE A 47 -3.61 -3.49 0.10
N ALA A 48 -3.92 -4.36 -0.85
CA ALA A 48 -3.67 -4.07 -2.27
C ALA A 48 -4.52 -2.88 -2.76
N TYR A 49 -5.76 -2.80 -2.29
CA TYR A 49 -6.77 -1.87 -2.80
C TYR A 49 -6.99 -0.61 -1.94
N HIS A 50 -6.19 -0.37 -0.89
CA HIS A 50 -6.35 0.86 -0.09
C HIS A 50 -5.95 2.14 -0.84
N SER A 51 -5.06 2.06 -1.83
CA SER A 51 -4.63 3.23 -2.62
C SER A 51 -5.62 3.59 -3.74
N ILE A 52 -5.59 4.86 -4.18
CA ILE A 52 -6.41 5.43 -5.27
C ILE A 52 -5.92 4.97 -6.66
N ASP A 53 -4.64 4.62 -6.79
CA ASP A 53 -3.96 4.47 -8.09
C ASP A 53 -4.24 3.14 -8.80
N VAL A 54 -5.13 2.30 -8.27
CA VAL A 54 -5.42 0.98 -8.84
C VAL A 54 -6.73 1.04 -9.62
N GLU A 55 -6.76 0.60 -10.87
CA GLU A 55 -8.02 0.37 -11.58
C GLU A 55 -8.70 -0.88 -11.00
N ILE A 56 -9.95 -0.74 -10.58
CA ILE A 56 -10.57 -1.68 -9.63
C ILE A 56 -11.71 -2.42 -10.26
N THR A 57 -11.60 -3.73 -10.26
CA THR A 57 -12.71 -4.62 -10.59
C THR A 57 -13.72 -4.70 -9.45
N ARG A 58 -13.27 -4.82 -8.18
CA ARG A 58 -14.12 -4.77 -6.97
C ARG A 58 -13.34 -4.55 -5.66
N ARG A 59 -13.86 -3.71 -4.74
CA ARG A 59 -13.47 -3.67 -3.31
C ARG A 59 -14.48 -4.42 -2.44
N THR A 60 -14.01 -5.06 -1.36
CA THR A 60 -14.88 -5.53 -0.26
C THR A 60 -15.30 -4.36 0.63
N ILE A 61 -16.25 -4.57 1.55
CA ILE A 61 -16.72 -3.52 2.46
C ILE A 61 -15.58 -3.04 3.36
N GLU A 62 -14.81 -3.97 3.90
CA GLU A 62 -13.65 -3.69 4.76
C GLU A 62 -12.58 -2.91 4.00
N SER A 63 -12.34 -3.25 2.72
CA SER A 63 -11.41 -2.53 1.86
C SER A 63 -11.89 -1.10 1.58
N TYR A 64 -13.19 -0.88 1.40
CA TYR A 64 -13.77 0.47 1.28
C TYR A 64 -13.58 1.29 2.55
N ILE A 65 -13.82 0.70 3.73
CA ILE A 65 -13.64 1.39 5.01
C ILE A 65 -12.20 1.88 5.13
N VAL A 66 -11.22 0.98 4.93
CA VAL A 66 -9.80 1.34 5.02
C VAL A 66 -9.41 2.38 3.98
N HIS A 67 -9.86 2.24 2.73
CA HIS A 67 -9.59 3.21 1.67
C HIS A 67 -10.08 4.63 2.04
N ILE A 68 -11.31 4.75 2.54
CA ILE A 68 -11.87 6.04 2.93
C ILE A 68 -11.14 6.59 4.16
N SER A 69 -10.84 5.75 5.15
CA SER A 69 -10.07 6.16 6.34
C SER A 69 -8.68 6.68 5.97
N ASP A 70 -7.98 5.99 5.08
CA ASP A 70 -6.65 6.39 4.59
C ASP A 70 -6.70 7.69 3.78
N PHE A 71 -7.71 7.84 2.92
CA PHE A 71 -7.95 9.07 2.17
C PHE A 71 -8.19 10.26 3.10
N ILE A 72 -9.13 10.15 4.05
CA ILE A 72 -9.41 11.23 5.01
C ILE A 72 -8.16 11.59 5.81
N ASN A 73 -7.42 10.59 6.29
CA ASN A 73 -6.18 10.82 7.01
C ASN A 73 -5.17 11.59 6.16
N SER A 74 -4.98 11.19 4.90
CA SER A 74 -4.02 11.84 3.99
C SER A 74 -4.44 13.26 3.58
N GLU A 75 -5.73 13.52 3.38
CA GLU A 75 -6.23 14.85 2.99
C GLU A 75 -6.06 15.91 4.10
N VAL A 76 -6.11 15.52 5.37
CA VAL A 76 -5.90 16.46 6.50
C VAL A 76 -4.48 17.01 6.56
N PHE A 77 -3.51 16.29 5.98
CA PHE A 77 -2.09 16.69 5.98
C PHE A 77 -1.62 17.29 4.65
N LYS A 78 -2.53 17.53 3.69
CA LYS A 78 -2.26 18.33 2.48
C LYS A 78 -2.53 19.80 2.74
#